data_AF-A0A850JMW2-F1
#
_entry.id   AF-A0A850JMW2-F1
#
_cell.length_a   1.000
_cell.length_b   1.000
_cell.length_c   1.000
_cell.angle_alpha   90.00
_cell.angle_beta   90.00
_cell.angle_gamma   90.00
#
_symmetry.space_group_name_H-M   'P 1'
#
loop_
_entity.id
_entity.type
_entity.pdbx_description
1 polymer ?
#
loop_
_entity_poly.entity_id
_entity_poly.type
_entity_poly.pdbx_seq_one_letter_code
_entity_poly.pdbx_strand_id
1 'polypeptide(L)'
;MKKLLLLIFVIALFFGYGIYEQVNKKTIKSKRLTCQEKTTTFEKIANKNKIKEAINLLKTQNIDLKSDIEYSKIMPSVLIKYYSKEDLQQEVKEVLNSYFNTSNQLKNKLEINYYIYENDKEDKGKKNKKAKLYAGYLVFEFKIDKELIYKIQTDYMKQDGSDIKQRIKCVFKSFMSIK
;
A
#
# COMPACT_ATOMS: atom_id res chain seq x y z
N MET A 1 31.06 5.65 -41.18
CA MET A 1 29.64 6.06 -41.22
C MET A 1 28.66 4.88 -41.07
N LYS A 2 28.67 3.85 -41.94
CA LYS A 2 27.75 2.69 -41.82
C LYS A 2 27.77 1.98 -40.46
N LYS A 3 28.95 1.72 -39.88
CA LYS A 3 29.07 1.07 -38.55
C LYS A 3 28.53 1.94 -37.40
N LEU A 4 28.66 3.26 -37.50
CA LEU A 4 28.13 4.21 -36.51
C LEU A 4 26.59 4.30 -36.60
N LEU A 5 26.06 4.34 -37.82
CA LEU A 5 24.61 4.26 -38.08
C LEU A 5 24.02 2.95 -37.56
N LEU A 6 24.71 1.83 -37.76
CA LEU A 6 24.29 0.52 -37.25
C LEU A 6 24.26 0.51 -35.71
N LEU A 7 25.27 1.08 -35.05
CA LEU A 7 25.35 1.17 -33.59
C LEU A 7 24.20 2.03 -33.03
N ILE A 8 23.92 3.19 -33.64
CA ILE A 8 22.81 4.07 -33.24
C ILE A 8 21.47 3.34 -33.39
N PHE A 9 21.30 2.58 -34.47
CA PHE A 9 20.07 1.81 -34.70
C PHE A 9 19.87 0.70 -33.66
N VAL A 10 20.93 -0.04 -33.30
CA VAL A 10 20.87 -1.06 -32.24
C VAL A 10 20.52 -0.44 -30.88
N ILE A 11 21.13 0.70 -30.55
CA ILE A 11 20.82 1.43 -29.31
C ILE A 11 19.36 1.89 -29.30
N ALA A 12 18.87 2.45 -30.41
CA ALA A 12 17.48 2.90 -30.54
C ALA A 12 16.49 1.73 -30.39
N LEU A 13 16.79 0.55 -30.95
CA LEU A 13 15.97 -0.65 -30.77
C LEU A 13 15.97 -1.14 -29.31
N PHE A 14 17.13 -1.13 -28.64
CA PHE A 14 17.23 -1.53 -27.24
C PHE A 14 16.39 -0.64 -26.32
N PHE A 15 16.51 0.69 -26.47
CA PHE A 15 15.67 1.64 -25.72
C PHE A 15 14.19 1.55 -26.13
N GLY A 16 13.89 1.36 -27.41
CA GLY A 16 12.53 1.17 -27.90
C GLY A 16 11.85 -0.06 -27.30
N TYR A 17 12.59 -1.18 -27.18
CA TYR A 17 12.10 -2.39 -26.53
C TYR A 17 11.86 -2.18 -25.02
N GLY A 18 12.81 -1.54 -24.33
CA GLY A 18 12.66 -1.22 -22.90
C GLY A 18 11.45 -0.31 -22.61
N ILE A 19 11.20 0.69 -23.45
CA ILE A 19 10.02 1.55 -23.36
C ILE A 19 8.74 0.76 -23.65
N TYR A 20 8.76 -0.09 -24.68
CA TYR A 20 7.61 -0.93 -25.06
C TYR A 20 7.20 -1.87 -23.91
N GLU A 21 8.15 -2.57 -23.30
CA GLU A 21 7.92 -3.43 -22.12
C GLU A 21 7.36 -2.64 -20.94
N GLN A 22 7.95 -1.48 -20.63
CA GLN A 22 7.54 -0.64 -19.50
C GLN A 22 6.11 -0.10 -19.68
N VAL A 23 5.76 0.35 -20.89
CA VAL A 23 4.44 0.91 -21.22
C VAL A 23 3.37 -0.18 -21.29
N ASN A 24 3.71 -1.37 -21.80
CA ASN A 24 2.78 -2.49 -21.92
C ASN A 24 2.68 -3.37 -20.67
N LYS A 25 3.40 -3.02 -19.60
CA LYS A 25 3.29 -3.71 -18.32
C LYS A 25 1.86 -3.58 -17.80
N LYS A 26 1.06 -4.62 -17.98
CA LYS A 26 -0.34 -4.68 -17.53
C LYS A 26 -0.38 -4.51 -16.01
N THR A 27 -0.78 -3.33 -15.55
CA THR A 27 -1.19 -3.14 -14.15
C THR A 27 -2.51 -3.87 -13.94
N ILE A 28 -2.47 -4.95 -13.16
CA ILE A 28 -3.65 -5.71 -12.78
C ILE A 28 -4.40 -4.86 -11.74
N LYS A 29 -5.53 -4.29 -12.14
CA LYS A 29 -6.43 -3.55 -11.24
C LYS A 29 -7.58 -4.46 -10.84
N SER A 30 -7.89 -4.53 -9.54
CA SER A 30 -9.08 -5.23 -9.08
C SER A 30 -10.32 -4.36 -9.34
N LYS A 31 -11.51 -4.96 -9.25
CA LYS A 31 -12.75 -4.19 -9.27
C LYS A 31 -12.79 -3.31 -8.01
N ARG A 32 -12.94 -1.99 -8.20
CA ARG A 32 -12.96 -1.03 -7.09
C ARG A 32 -14.11 -1.35 -6.12
N LEU A 33 -13.77 -1.38 -4.83
CA LEU A 33 -14.73 -1.56 -3.75
C LEU A 33 -15.32 -0.22 -3.32
N THR A 34 -16.57 -0.22 -2.85
CA THR A 34 -17.26 0.98 -2.36
C THR A 34 -16.50 1.72 -1.26
N CYS A 35 -15.74 1.02 -0.42
CA CYS A 35 -14.94 1.65 0.63
C CYS A 35 -13.72 2.42 0.08
N GLN A 36 -13.18 2.02 -1.09
CA GLN A 36 -12.06 2.66 -1.79
C GLN A 36 -12.48 3.89 -2.61
N GLU A 37 -13.79 4.15 -2.72
CA GLU A 37 -14.36 5.33 -3.35
C GLU A 37 -14.55 6.48 -2.35
N LYS A 38 -14.58 6.17 -1.05
CA LYS A 38 -14.75 7.17 0.03
C LYS A 38 -13.56 8.13 0.14
N THR A 39 -12.36 7.66 -0.19
CA THR A 39 -11.12 8.44 -0.18
C THR A 39 -10.24 8.01 -1.34
N THR A 40 -9.27 8.84 -1.72
CA THR A 40 -8.30 8.46 -2.75
C THR A 40 -7.58 7.20 -2.31
N THR A 41 -7.61 6.19 -3.17
CA THR A 41 -7.05 4.88 -2.89
C THR A 41 -6.31 4.38 -4.12
N PHE A 42 -5.08 3.95 -3.92
CA PHE A 42 -4.23 3.35 -4.94
C PHE A 42 -3.89 1.93 -4.52
N GLU A 43 -3.94 1.00 -5.45
CA GLU A 43 -3.52 -0.38 -5.20
C GLU A 43 -2.61 -0.90 -6.30
N LYS A 44 -1.79 -1.86 -5.93
CA LYS A 44 -0.90 -2.58 -6.83
C LYS A 44 -0.85 -4.05 -6.44
N ILE A 45 -1.32 -4.91 -7.34
CA ILE A 45 -1.08 -6.35 -7.27
C ILE A 45 0.25 -6.61 -7.98
N ALA A 46 1.29 -6.91 -7.22
CA ALA A 46 2.65 -7.05 -7.73
C ALA A 46 2.96 -8.49 -8.16
N ASN A 47 2.44 -9.50 -7.46
CA ASN A 47 2.56 -10.91 -7.84
C ASN A 47 1.23 -11.64 -7.66
N LYS A 48 0.50 -11.89 -8.77
CA LYS A 48 -0.80 -12.58 -8.75
C LYS A 48 -0.70 -14.05 -8.35
N ASN A 49 0.39 -14.73 -8.71
CA ASN A 49 0.55 -16.17 -8.47
C ASN A 49 0.62 -16.50 -6.98
N LYS A 50 1.18 -15.58 -6.17
CA LYS A 50 1.30 -15.70 -4.72
C LYS A 50 0.16 -15.08 -3.91
N ILE A 51 -0.85 -14.46 -4.55
CA ILE A 51 -1.99 -13.84 -3.83
C ILE A 51 -2.76 -14.88 -3.01
N LYS A 52 -3.03 -16.05 -3.59
CA LYS A 52 -3.77 -17.11 -2.89
C LYS A 52 -3.00 -17.63 -1.69
N GLU A 53 -1.69 -17.80 -1.83
CA GLU A 53 -0.79 -18.16 -0.73
C GLU A 53 -0.82 -17.08 0.37
N ALA A 54 -0.69 -15.81 0.01
CA ALA A 54 -0.74 -14.69 0.95
C ALA A 54 -2.07 -14.63 1.72
N ILE A 55 -3.20 -14.78 1.03
CA ILE A 55 -4.52 -14.84 1.67
C ILE A 55 -4.61 -16.04 2.62
N ASN A 56 -4.07 -17.20 2.24
CA ASN A 56 -4.05 -18.38 3.09
C ASN A 56 -3.20 -18.17 4.35
N LEU A 57 -2.01 -17.59 4.22
CA LEU A 57 -1.13 -17.24 5.34
C LEU A 57 -1.83 -16.30 6.33
N LEU A 58 -2.56 -15.29 5.83
CA LEU A 58 -3.37 -14.39 6.67
C LEU A 58 -4.45 -15.17 7.42
N LYS A 59 -5.28 -15.96 6.71
CA LYS A 59 -6.39 -16.72 7.31
C LYS A 59 -5.94 -17.74 8.36
N THR A 60 -4.72 -18.23 8.23
CA THR A 60 -4.10 -19.24 9.11
C THR A 60 -3.24 -18.64 10.23
N GLN A 61 -3.25 -17.31 10.39
CA GLN A 61 -2.49 -16.58 11.41
C GLN A 61 -0.97 -16.64 11.24
N ASN A 62 -0.47 -16.97 10.05
CA ASN A 62 0.97 -16.98 9.73
C ASN A 62 1.41 -15.61 9.21
N ILE A 63 1.40 -14.63 10.10
CA ILE A 63 1.68 -13.23 9.77
C ILE A 63 2.76 -12.64 10.67
N ASP A 64 3.54 -11.72 10.13
CA ASP A 64 4.42 -10.83 10.89
C ASP A 64 4.00 -9.38 10.60
N LEU A 65 3.85 -8.57 11.65
CA LEU A 65 3.35 -7.20 11.57
C LEU A 65 4.46 -6.21 11.90
N LYS A 66 4.65 -5.20 11.03
CA LYS A 66 5.54 -4.06 11.31
C LYS A 66 4.79 -2.77 11.06
N SER A 67 4.68 -1.96 12.11
CA SER A 67 3.95 -0.70 12.09
C SER A 67 4.88 0.50 12.19
N ASP A 68 4.47 1.63 11.60
CA ASP A 68 5.06 2.92 11.90
C ASP A 68 4.10 4.10 11.72
N ILE A 69 4.45 5.25 12.29
CA ILE A 69 3.74 6.51 12.06
C ILE A 69 4.75 7.62 11.80
N GLU A 70 4.63 8.26 10.64
CA GLU A 70 5.38 9.46 10.30
C GLU A 70 4.50 10.69 10.51
N TYR A 71 4.76 11.40 11.61
CA TYR A 71 4.12 12.67 11.93
C TYR A 71 4.66 13.81 11.08
N SER A 72 3.89 14.89 10.98
CA SER A 72 4.32 16.13 10.32
C SER A 72 5.60 16.69 10.95
N LYS A 73 6.49 17.25 10.12
CA LYS A 73 7.82 17.74 10.54
C LYS A 73 7.92 19.27 10.54
N ILE A 74 7.24 19.93 9.61
CA ILE A 74 7.25 21.38 9.43
C ILE A 74 6.08 21.99 10.19
N MET A 75 4.84 21.58 9.88
CA MET A 75 3.69 22.01 10.68
C MET A 75 3.57 21.18 11.97
N PRO A 76 3.04 21.76 13.06
CA PRO A 76 2.76 21.00 14.28
C PRO A 76 1.88 19.78 13.99
N SER A 77 2.31 18.61 14.45
CA SER A 77 1.51 17.38 14.33
C SER A 77 0.23 17.50 15.16
N VAL A 78 -0.91 17.23 14.52
CA VAL A 78 -2.20 17.12 15.18
C VAL A 78 -2.43 15.67 15.59
N LEU A 79 -2.07 14.73 14.72
CA LEU A 79 -2.32 13.31 14.91
C LEU A 79 -1.68 12.78 16.19
N ILE A 80 -0.46 13.22 16.53
CA ILE A 80 0.26 12.75 17.74
C ILE A 80 -0.50 12.98 19.05
N LYS A 81 -1.47 13.92 19.07
CA LYS A 81 -2.28 14.23 20.26
C LYS A 81 -3.43 13.26 20.47
N TYR A 82 -3.85 12.54 19.42
CA TYR A 82 -5.07 11.75 19.40
C TYR A 82 -4.85 10.29 18.99
N TYR A 83 -3.73 10.00 18.31
CA TYR A 83 -3.50 8.71 17.70
C TYR A 83 -2.02 8.31 17.78
N SER A 84 -1.78 7.23 18.51
CA SER A 84 -0.47 6.65 18.78
C SER A 84 -0.19 5.44 17.89
N LYS A 85 1.06 4.96 17.94
CA LYS A 85 1.46 3.73 17.27
C LYS A 85 0.75 2.51 17.87
N GLU A 86 0.45 2.57 19.16
CA GLU A 86 -0.28 1.54 19.91
C GLU A 86 -1.73 1.45 19.42
N ASP A 87 -2.39 2.59 19.21
CA ASP A 87 -3.74 2.65 18.62
C ASP A 87 -3.76 2.00 17.24
N LEU A 88 -2.78 2.33 16.40
CA LEU A 88 -2.61 1.72 15.08
C LEU A 88 -2.48 0.19 15.15
N GLN A 89 -1.60 -0.30 16.03
CA GLN A 89 -1.37 -1.73 16.20
C GLN A 89 -2.63 -2.43 16.72
N GLN A 90 -3.33 -1.83 17.67
CA GLN A 90 -4.57 -2.37 18.23
C GLN A 90 -5.65 -2.45 17.14
N GLU A 91 -5.90 -1.38 16.39
CA GLU A 91 -6.92 -1.36 15.35
C GLU A 91 -6.62 -2.36 14.22
N VAL A 92 -5.35 -2.50 13.82
CA VAL A 92 -4.94 -3.52 12.84
C VAL A 92 -5.21 -4.93 13.36
N LYS A 93 -4.82 -5.23 14.61
CA LYS A 93 -5.11 -6.53 15.24
C LYS A 93 -6.61 -6.82 15.31
N GLU A 94 -7.40 -5.86 15.76
CA GLU A 94 -8.86 -6.00 15.85
C GLU A 94 -9.50 -6.31 14.48
N VAL A 95 -9.07 -5.63 13.42
CA VAL A 95 -9.58 -5.88 12.07
C VAL A 95 -9.11 -7.25 11.56
N LEU A 96 -7.84 -7.60 11.75
CA LEU A 96 -7.26 -8.88 11.31
C LEU A 96 -7.96 -10.09 11.93
N ASN A 97 -8.31 -10.01 13.22
CA ASN A 97 -8.98 -11.10 13.93
C ASN A 97 -10.26 -11.58 13.23
N SER A 98 -10.97 -10.68 12.53
CA SER A 98 -12.19 -11.04 11.78
C SER A 98 -11.95 -11.88 10.52
N TYR A 99 -10.68 -12.01 10.07
CA TYR A 99 -10.29 -12.75 8.88
C TYR A 99 -9.60 -14.08 9.20
N PHE A 100 -9.34 -14.37 10.47
CA PHE A 100 -8.74 -15.63 10.90
C PHE A 100 -9.80 -16.73 10.94
N ASN A 101 -9.48 -17.86 10.32
CA ASN A 101 -10.39 -19.02 10.26
C ASN A 101 -9.90 -20.17 11.14
N THR A 102 -8.58 -20.40 11.16
CA THR A 102 -7.94 -21.52 11.84
C THR A 102 -6.54 -21.10 12.23
N SER A 103 -5.98 -21.69 13.29
CA SER A 103 -4.58 -21.50 13.66
C SER A 103 -3.79 -22.74 13.26
N ASN A 104 -2.95 -22.61 12.24
CA ASN A 104 -2.02 -23.66 11.81
C ASN A 104 -0.64 -23.04 11.66
N GLN A 105 0.41 -23.66 12.18
CA GLN A 105 1.77 -23.16 11.96
C GLN A 105 2.27 -23.59 10.58
N LEU A 106 2.47 -22.61 9.70
CA LEU A 106 3.08 -22.80 8.38
C LEU A 106 4.53 -22.30 8.41
N LYS A 107 5.35 -22.86 7.53
CA LYS A 107 6.77 -22.48 7.41
C LYS A 107 6.95 -21.05 6.91
N ASN A 108 6.14 -20.65 5.94
CA ASN A 108 6.17 -19.30 5.38
C ASN A 108 5.30 -18.36 6.21
N LYS A 109 5.62 -17.07 6.19
CA LYS A 109 4.83 -16.01 6.82
C LYS A 109 4.55 -14.90 5.83
N LEU A 110 3.40 -14.26 6.02
CA LEU A 110 3.04 -13.02 5.36
C LEU A 110 3.51 -11.85 6.21
N GLU A 111 4.53 -11.13 5.74
CA GLU A 111 4.95 -9.87 6.34
C GLU A 111 4.00 -8.76 5.87
N ILE A 112 3.35 -8.08 6.81
CA ILE A 112 2.50 -6.93 6.57
C ILE A 112 3.17 -5.71 7.19
N ASN A 113 3.77 -4.89 6.34
CA ASN A 113 4.34 -3.61 6.73
C ASN A 113 3.30 -2.55 6.49
N TYR A 114 2.99 -1.78 7.53
CA TYR A 114 1.99 -0.73 7.44
C TYR A 114 2.46 0.52 8.14
N TYR A 115 2.17 1.66 7.55
CA TYR A 115 2.46 2.93 8.21
C TYR A 115 1.40 3.97 7.89
N ILE A 116 1.32 4.94 8.79
CA ILE A 116 0.55 6.16 8.60
C ILE A 116 1.51 7.31 8.33
N TYR A 117 1.16 8.14 7.37
CA TYR A 117 1.86 9.39 7.09
C TYR A 117 0.90 10.55 7.32
N GLU A 118 1.22 11.46 8.23
CA GLU A 118 0.49 12.70 8.44
C GLU A 118 0.84 13.73 7.37
N ASN A 119 -0.18 14.34 6.78
CA ASN A 119 -0.01 15.30 5.71
C ASN A 119 0.54 16.63 6.23
N ASP A 120 1.84 16.84 6.06
CA ASP A 120 2.47 18.14 6.34
C ASP A 120 2.07 19.21 5.30
N LYS A 121 1.02 19.98 5.56
CA LYS A 121 0.43 20.91 4.57
C LYS A 121 1.30 22.15 4.29
N GLU A 122 2.30 22.40 5.11
CA GLU A 122 3.26 23.50 4.99
C GLU A 122 4.50 23.14 4.17
N ASP A 123 4.64 21.86 3.80
CA ASP A 123 5.66 21.41 2.85
C ASP A 123 5.57 22.16 1.51
N LYS A 124 6.64 22.91 1.20
CA LYS A 124 6.79 23.71 -0.04
C LYS A 124 6.83 22.83 -1.30
N GLY A 125 7.10 21.54 -1.17
CA GLY A 125 6.97 20.56 -2.27
C GLY A 125 5.53 20.36 -2.73
N LYS A 126 4.52 20.70 -1.92
CA LYS A 126 3.09 20.51 -2.24
C LYS A 126 2.56 21.67 -3.09
N LYS A 127 2.62 21.48 -4.40
CA LYS A 127 2.28 22.51 -5.41
C LYS A 127 0.78 22.76 -5.61
N ASN A 128 -0.12 21.85 -5.20
CA ASN A 128 -1.54 21.97 -5.51
C ASN A 128 -2.44 21.92 -4.27
N LYS A 129 -3.61 22.57 -4.35
CA LYS A 129 -4.60 22.62 -3.26
C LYS A 129 -5.12 21.23 -2.87
N LYS A 130 -5.21 20.30 -3.84
CA LYS A 130 -5.68 18.92 -3.61
C LYS A 130 -4.77 18.16 -2.63
N ALA A 131 -3.46 18.36 -2.72
CA ALA A 131 -2.47 17.73 -1.84
C ALA A 131 -2.59 18.18 -0.37
N LYS A 132 -3.37 19.22 -0.08
CA LYS A 132 -3.59 19.75 1.28
C LYS A 132 -4.95 19.36 1.89
N LEU A 133 -5.78 18.62 1.15
CA LEU A 133 -7.17 18.32 1.57
C LEU A 133 -7.28 17.18 2.57
N TYR A 134 -6.42 16.17 2.49
CA TYR A 134 -6.46 15.01 3.38
C TYR A 134 -5.62 15.24 4.64
N ALA A 135 -5.93 14.50 5.70
CA ALA A 135 -5.18 14.55 6.96
C ALA A 135 -3.90 13.72 6.87
N GLY A 136 -3.91 12.66 6.08
CA GLY A 136 -2.75 11.86 5.77
C GLY A 136 -3.15 10.66 4.93
N TYR A 137 -2.29 9.65 4.88
CA TYR A 137 -2.59 8.39 4.22
C TYR A 137 -2.02 7.21 4.98
N LEU A 138 -2.63 6.04 4.76
CA LEU A 138 -2.13 4.76 5.21
C LEU A 138 -1.49 4.05 4.03
N VAL A 139 -0.41 3.34 4.26
CA VAL A 139 0.19 2.41 3.29
C VAL A 139 0.30 1.04 3.93
N PHE A 140 -0.10 0.02 3.20
CA PHE A 140 0.09 -1.39 3.56
C PHE A 140 0.82 -2.11 2.44
N GLU A 141 1.86 -2.85 2.80
CA GLU A 141 2.62 -3.72 1.92
C GLU A 141 2.59 -5.14 2.45
N PHE A 142 2.13 -6.07 1.62
CA PHE A 142 2.01 -7.49 1.92
C PHE A 142 3.12 -8.22 1.18
N LYS A 143 3.97 -8.94 1.91
CA LYS A 143 5.19 -9.56 1.40
C LYS A 143 5.32 -11.02 1.81
N ILE A 144 5.84 -11.84 0.90
CA ILE A 144 6.27 -13.21 1.19
C ILE A 144 7.73 -13.29 0.73
N ASP A 145 8.63 -13.77 1.59
CA ASP A 145 10.07 -13.85 1.30
C ASP A 145 10.67 -12.52 0.79
N LYS A 146 10.25 -11.40 1.40
CA LYS A 146 10.60 -10.01 1.03
C LYS A 146 10.09 -9.56 -0.35
N GLU A 147 9.42 -10.42 -1.11
CA GLU A 147 8.79 -10.09 -2.37
C GLU A 147 7.45 -9.38 -2.14
N LEU A 148 7.24 -8.23 -2.79
CA LEU A 148 5.96 -7.52 -2.71
C LEU A 148 4.86 -8.30 -3.45
N ILE A 149 3.79 -8.64 -2.75
CA ILE A 149 2.63 -9.34 -3.28
C ILE A 149 1.51 -8.36 -3.58
N TYR A 150 1.16 -7.54 -2.60
CA TYR A 150 0.11 -6.53 -2.69
C TYR A 150 0.54 -5.25 -1.97
N LYS A 151 0.21 -4.10 -2.55
CA LYS A 151 0.37 -2.80 -1.92
C LYS A 151 -0.92 -2.01 -2.07
N ILE A 152 -1.35 -1.35 -1.00
CA ILE A 152 -2.47 -0.41 -1.04
C ILE A 152 -2.12 0.83 -0.23
N GLN A 153 -2.48 1.98 -0.78
CA GLN A 153 -2.44 3.27 -0.12
C GLN A 153 -3.84 3.86 -0.12
N THR A 154 -4.30 4.39 1.00
CA THR A 154 -5.61 5.06 1.11
C THR A 154 -5.52 6.28 2.02
N ASP A 155 -6.10 7.39 1.58
CA ASP A 155 -6.11 8.62 2.38
C ASP A 155 -7.07 8.48 3.57
N TYR A 156 -6.77 9.18 4.66
CA TYR A 156 -7.69 9.47 5.76
C TYR A 156 -7.92 10.98 5.87
N MET A 157 -9.12 11.37 6.30
CA MET A 157 -9.59 12.75 6.16
C MET A 157 -9.66 13.50 7.50
N LYS A 158 -9.85 12.79 8.62
CA LYS A 158 -10.02 13.42 9.93
C LYS A 158 -8.65 13.64 10.58
N GLN A 159 -8.40 14.86 11.04
CA GLN A 159 -7.10 15.26 11.61
C GLN A 159 -6.78 14.53 12.93
N ASP A 160 -7.81 14.11 13.65
CA ASP A 160 -7.70 13.30 14.87
C ASP A 160 -7.52 11.80 14.58
N GLY A 161 -7.52 11.39 13.31
CA GLY A 161 -7.40 9.98 12.93
C GLY A 161 -8.65 9.14 13.12
N SER A 162 -9.80 9.73 13.49
CA SER A 162 -11.04 8.98 13.81
C SER A 162 -11.58 8.10 12.67
N ASP A 163 -11.19 8.34 11.42
CA ASP A 163 -11.56 7.51 10.26
C ASP A 163 -10.52 6.44 9.87
N ILE A 164 -9.36 6.38 10.52
CA ILE A 164 -8.25 5.46 10.25
C ILE A 164 -8.71 3.99 10.33
N LYS A 165 -9.41 3.59 11.40
CA LYS A 165 -9.95 2.23 11.54
C LYS A 165 -10.79 1.79 10.35
N GLN A 166 -11.61 2.69 9.82
CA GLN A 166 -12.44 2.40 8.65
C GLN A 166 -11.59 2.21 7.39
N ARG A 167 -10.48 2.95 7.27
CA ARG A 167 -9.51 2.78 6.18
C ARG A 167 -8.78 1.44 6.29
N ILE A 168 -8.35 1.04 7.49
CA ILE A 168 -7.75 -0.29 7.77
C ILE A 168 -8.73 -1.41 7.36
N LYS A 169 -10.01 -1.32 7.75
CA LYS A 169 -11.04 -2.27 7.31
C LYS A 169 -11.14 -2.36 5.79
N CYS A 170 -11.03 -1.23 5.09
CA CYS A 170 -11.06 -1.22 3.63
C CYS A 170 -9.83 -1.90 3.02
N VAL A 171 -8.64 -1.69 3.59
CA VAL A 171 -7.39 -2.34 3.16
C VAL A 171 -7.53 -3.86 3.17
N PHE A 172 -7.94 -4.43 4.30
CA PHE A 172 -8.08 -5.88 4.42
C PHE A 172 -9.22 -6.42 3.56
N LYS A 173 -10.37 -5.72 3.50
CA LYS A 173 -11.46 -6.09 2.59
C LYS A 173 -11.00 -6.11 1.13
N SER A 174 -10.17 -5.14 0.73
CA SER A 174 -9.57 -5.08 -0.59
C SER A 174 -8.69 -6.28 -0.87
N PHE A 175 -7.70 -6.51 -0.01
CA PHE A 175 -6.78 -7.65 -0.14
C PHE A 175 -7.51 -8.99 -0.23
N MET A 176 -8.53 -9.20 0.61
CA MET A 176 -9.30 -10.44 0.66
C MET A 176 -10.26 -10.62 -0.53
N SER A 177 -10.54 -9.56 -1.29
CA SER A 177 -11.42 -9.61 -2.47
C SER A 177 -10.69 -9.99 -3.76
N ILE A 178 -9.36 -10.08 -3.73
CA ILE A 178 -8.54 -10.40 -4.89
C ILE A 178 -8.68 -11.90 -5.22
N LYS A 179 -8.97 -12.21 -6.48
CA LYS A 179 -9.19 -13.58 -6.99
C LYS A 179 -8.00 -14.12 -7.78
#